data_AF-A0A2A3VVZ5-F1
#
_entry.id   AF-A0A2A3VVZ5-F1
#
_cell.length_a   1.000
_cell.length_b   1.000
_cell.length_c   1.000
_cell.angle_alpha   90.00
_cell.angle_beta   90.00
_cell.angle_gamma   90.00
#
_symmetry.space_group_name_H-M   'P 1'
#
loop_
_entity.id
_entity.type
_entity.pdbx_description
1 polymer ?
#
loop_
_entity_poly.entity_id
_entity_poly.type
_entity_poly.pdbx_seq_one_letter_code
_entity_poly.pdbx_strand_id
1 'polypeptide(L)'
;MIKKTSETESVVRFVSVRGRATLYIPDEHLHHCDEKHIPILIVWKRTVYADVTWLNDSLMLIHRDLFEREEFRRDIEERAEKIYEKYSANSKRSARAIAHHFMTLYDLKAEDAEKAACDLFDMTMGIIQEYRNKERRP
;
A
#
# COMPACT_ATOMS: atom_id res chain seq x y z
N MET A 1 21.73 11.25 -33.96
CA MET A 1 20.95 11.78 -32.82
C MET A 1 19.89 10.76 -32.46
N ILE A 2 20.12 9.96 -31.42
CA ILE A 2 19.11 9.02 -30.91
C ILE A 2 18.21 9.84 -29.98
N LYS A 3 16.93 9.98 -30.34
CA LYS A 3 15.91 10.54 -29.46
C LYS A 3 15.82 9.64 -28.23
N LYS A 4 16.30 10.12 -27.08
CA LYS A 4 15.88 9.63 -25.78
C LYS A 4 14.40 9.96 -25.65
N THR A 5 13.52 9.03 -26.02
CA THR A 5 12.18 8.96 -25.46
C THR A 5 12.34 8.75 -23.97
N SER A 6 12.06 9.79 -23.18
CA SER A 6 11.85 9.63 -21.74
C SER A 6 10.59 8.81 -21.56
N GLU A 7 10.72 7.49 -21.57
CA GLU A 7 9.69 6.63 -21.00
C GLU A 7 9.59 7.02 -19.53
N THR A 8 8.50 7.69 -19.18
CA THR A 8 8.09 7.82 -17.79
C THR A 8 7.85 6.39 -17.30
N GLU A 9 8.85 5.76 -16.69
CA GLU A 9 8.72 4.41 -16.14
C GLU A 9 7.44 4.34 -15.31
N SER A 10 6.49 3.49 -15.72
CA SER A 10 5.25 3.30 -14.98
C SER A 10 5.59 2.68 -13.63
N VAL A 11 5.27 3.38 -12.53
CA VAL A 11 5.52 2.87 -11.18
C VAL A 11 4.67 1.62 -10.95
N VAL A 12 5.33 0.48 -10.72
CA VAL A 12 4.68 -0.76 -10.30
C VAL A 12 4.16 -0.57 -8.87
N ARG A 13 2.83 -0.50 -8.71
CA ARG A 13 2.17 -0.18 -7.44
C ARG A 13 2.09 -1.34 -6.46
N PHE A 14 1.94 -2.56 -6.98
CA PHE A 14 1.84 -3.79 -6.21
C PHE A 14 2.19 -4.98 -7.08
N VAL A 15 2.46 -6.13 -6.45
CA VAL A 15 2.60 -7.43 -7.13
C VAL A 15 1.48 -8.37 -6.74
N SER A 16 1.09 -9.23 -7.69
CA SER A 16 0.15 -10.32 -7.43
C SER A 16 0.88 -11.65 -7.39
N VAL A 17 0.66 -12.42 -6.32
CA VAL A 17 1.26 -13.75 -6.12
C VAL A 17 0.16 -14.76 -5.81
N ARG A 18 0.39 -16.04 -6.14
CA ARG A 18 -0.57 -17.11 -5.80
C ARG A 18 -0.26 -17.69 -4.43
N GLY A 19 -1.29 -17.88 -3.61
CA GLY A 19 -1.17 -18.52 -2.30
C GLY A 19 -1.77 -17.70 -1.17
N ARG A 20 -1.33 -17.99 0.07
CA ARG A 20 -1.70 -17.21 1.26
C ARG A 20 -0.62 -16.19 1.58
N ALA A 21 -0.99 -15.15 2.31
CA ALA A 21 -0.04 -14.20 2.87
C ALA A 21 1.08 -14.93 3.65
N THR A 22 2.32 -14.67 3.26
CA THR A 22 3.53 -15.15 3.93
C THR A 22 4.50 -13.97 4.07
N LEU A 23 5.57 -14.13 4.85
CA LEU A 23 6.62 -13.11 4.98
C LEU A 23 7.54 -13.02 3.75
N TYR A 24 7.20 -13.68 2.64
CA TYR A 24 7.99 -13.69 1.42
C TYR A 24 7.59 -12.54 0.48
N ILE A 25 8.39 -11.50 0.41
CA ILE A 25 8.25 -10.43 -0.58
C ILE A 25 9.11 -10.82 -1.79
N PRO A 26 8.60 -10.77 -3.04
CA PRO A 26 9.44 -10.99 -4.20
C PRO A 26 10.60 -9.99 -4.23
N ASP A 27 11.85 -10.48 -4.27
CA ASP A 27 13.06 -9.65 -4.16
C ASP A 27 13.08 -8.48 -5.15
N GLU A 28 12.67 -8.70 -6.41
CA GLU A 28 12.61 -7.64 -7.43
C GLU A 28 11.64 -6.51 -7.04
N HIS A 29 10.50 -6.84 -6.43
CA HIS A 29 9.53 -5.83 -6.00
C HIS A 29 10.02 -5.06 -4.78
N LEU A 30 10.69 -5.74 -3.84
CA LEU A 30 11.30 -5.08 -2.69
C LEU A 30 12.32 -4.02 -3.14
N HIS A 31 13.26 -4.40 -4.02
CA HIS A 31 14.26 -3.47 -4.55
C HIS A 31 13.61 -2.28 -5.28
N HIS A 32 12.60 -2.54 -6.13
CA HIS A 32 11.87 -1.47 -6.82
C HIS A 32 11.18 -0.51 -5.84
N CYS A 33 10.56 -1.02 -4.77
CA CYS A 33 9.90 -0.20 -3.77
C CYS A 33 10.90 0.67 -2.99
N ASP A 34 12.07 0.11 -2.65
CA ASP A 34 13.14 0.84 -1.99
C ASP A 34 13.72 1.94 -2.88
N GLU A 35 14.06 1.62 -4.14
CA GLU A 35 14.61 2.57 -5.10
C GLU A 35 13.67 3.75 -5.40
N LYS A 36 12.36 3.48 -5.47
CA LYS A 36 11.35 4.49 -5.78
C LYS A 36 10.78 5.18 -4.54
N HIS A 37 11.16 4.75 -3.34
CA HIS A 37 10.60 5.23 -2.07
C HIS A 37 9.07 5.17 -2.04
N ILE A 38 8.51 3.97 -2.23
CA ILE A 38 7.06 3.70 -2.28
C ILE A 38 6.70 2.55 -1.34
N PRO A 39 5.42 2.39 -0.92
CA PRO A 39 5.06 1.28 -0.05
C PRO A 39 5.17 -0.06 -0.79
N ILE A 40 5.37 -1.13 -0.03
CA ILE A 40 5.35 -2.50 -0.56
C ILE A 40 3.91 -3.00 -0.44
N LEU A 41 3.33 -3.41 -1.57
CA LEU A 41 1.97 -3.95 -1.63
C LEU A 41 1.95 -5.29 -2.36
N ILE A 42 1.33 -6.27 -1.73
CA ILE A 42 1.23 -7.63 -2.28
C ILE A 42 -0.23 -8.09 -2.24
N VAL A 43 -0.72 -8.57 -3.38
CA VAL A 43 -2.02 -9.22 -3.50
C VAL A 43 -1.83 -10.73 -3.58
N TRP A 44 -2.22 -11.43 -2.51
CA TRP A 44 -2.12 -12.88 -2.37
C TRP A 44 -3.38 -13.55 -2.91
N LYS A 45 -3.37 -13.91 -4.19
CA LYS A 45 -4.51 -14.50 -4.88
C LYS A 45 -4.65 -15.99 -4.59
N ARG A 46 -5.85 -16.37 -4.15
CA ARG A 46 -6.38 -17.75 -4.20
C ARG A 46 -7.41 -17.83 -5.33
N THR A 47 -8.21 -18.90 -5.37
CA THR A 47 -9.16 -19.13 -6.48
C THR A 47 -10.26 -18.07 -6.57
N VAL A 48 -10.82 -17.66 -5.44
CA VAL A 48 -11.98 -16.72 -5.38
C VAL A 48 -11.66 -15.48 -4.56
N TYR A 49 -10.78 -15.64 -3.58
CA TYR A 49 -10.46 -14.61 -2.61
C TYR A 49 -8.98 -14.25 -2.69
N ALA A 50 -8.66 -13.06 -2.22
CA ALA A 50 -7.29 -12.62 -2.08
C ALA A 50 -7.11 -11.87 -0.77
N ASP A 51 -5.89 -11.92 -0.26
CA ASP A 51 -5.44 -11.07 0.84
C ASP A 51 -4.59 -9.93 0.27
N VAL A 52 -4.62 -8.76 0.89
CA VAL A 52 -3.76 -7.61 0.52
C VAL A 52 -2.86 -7.31 1.69
N THR A 53 -1.54 -7.36 1.49
CA THR A 53 -0.55 -6.98 2.49
C THR A 53 0.09 -5.66 2.09
N TRP A 54 0.15 -4.72 3.03
CA TRP A 54 0.81 -3.43 2.90
C TRP A 54 1.90 -3.31 3.97
N LEU A 55 3.13 -3.03 3.53
CA LEU A 55 4.30 -2.87 4.38
C LEU A 55 4.96 -1.54 4.05
N ASN A 56 5.48 -0.89 5.09
CA ASN A 56 5.86 0.51 4.98
C ASN A 56 7.23 0.84 5.63
N ASP A 57 8.02 -0.16 5.98
CA ASP A 57 9.25 0.01 6.75
C ASP A 57 10.22 1.01 6.10
N SER A 58 10.44 0.93 4.78
CA SER A 58 11.33 1.85 4.06
C SER A 58 10.82 3.30 4.07
N LEU A 59 9.51 3.50 3.88
CA LEU A 59 8.88 4.82 3.94
C LEU A 59 8.86 5.40 5.36
N MET A 60 8.71 4.55 6.38
CA MET A 60 8.82 4.95 7.77
C MET A 60 10.22 5.48 8.11
N LEU A 61 11.27 4.90 7.52
CA LEU A 61 12.64 5.41 7.68
C LEU A 61 12.81 6.78 7.01
N ILE A 62 12.30 6.95 5.80
CA ILE A 62 12.45 8.19 5.00
C ILE A 62 11.63 9.34 5.56
N HIS A 63 10.42 9.05 6.06
CA HIS A 63 9.50 10.04 6.61
C HIS A 63 9.32 9.87 8.12
N ARG A 64 10.39 9.50 8.81
CA ARG A 64 10.39 9.20 10.24
C ARG A 64 9.68 10.26 11.09
N ASP A 65 9.93 11.53 10.80
CA ASP A 65 9.33 12.66 11.50
C ASP A 65 7.80 12.75 11.35
N LEU A 66 7.23 12.22 10.26
CA LEU A 66 5.77 12.07 10.11
C LEU A 66 5.28 10.84 10.87
N PHE A 67 5.97 9.70 10.75
CA PHE A 67 5.56 8.45 11.39
C PHE A 67 5.70 8.45 12.92
N GLU A 68 6.51 9.34 13.50
CA GLU A 68 6.56 9.56 14.95
C GLU A 68 5.32 10.30 15.48
N ARG A 69 4.59 11.02 14.62
CA ARG A 69 3.40 11.78 15.00
C ARG A 69 2.18 10.88 15.15
N GLU A 70 1.46 11.03 16.26
CA GLU A 70 0.28 10.22 16.53
C GLU A 70 -0.86 10.53 15.55
N GLU A 71 -1.08 11.80 15.24
CA GLU A 71 -2.14 12.23 14.34
C GLU A 71 -1.94 11.69 12.91
N PHE A 72 -0.70 11.63 12.44
CA PHE A 72 -0.37 11.08 11.13
C PHE A 72 -0.62 9.56 11.08
N ARG A 73 -0.17 8.83 12.11
CA ARG A 73 -0.40 7.39 12.24
C ARG A 73 -1.89 7.06 12.30
N ARG A 74 -2.67 7.81 13.08
CA ARG A 74 -4.12 7.64 13.17
C ARG A 74 -4.84 7.95 11.87
N ASP A 75 -4.44 9.00 11.15
CA ASP A 75 -5.05 9.33 9.85
C ASP A 75 -4.78 8.22 8.80
N ILE A 76 -3.58 7.63 8.80
CA ILE A 76 -3.27 6.43 7.98
C ILE A 76 -4.22 5.27 8.33
N GLU A 77 -4.35 4.94 9.62
CA GLU A 77 -5.18 3.83 10.07
C GLU A 77 -6.67 4.06 9.76
N GLU A 78 -7.18 5.28 9.98
CA GLU A 78 -8.57 5.68 9.68
C GLU A 78 -8.88 5.65 8.17
N ARG A 79 -7.93 6.05 7.31
CA ARG A 79 -8.12 5.96 5.84
C ARG A 79 -8.05 4.52 5.33
N ALA A 80 -7.13 3.72 5.87
CA ALA A 80 -7.04 2.30 5.55
C ALA A 80 -8.30 1.54 5.95
N GLU A 81 -8.90 1.89 7.10
CA GLU A 81 -10.17 1.34 7.57
C GLU A 81 -11.30 1.61 6.56
N LYS A 82 -11.42 2.84 6.05
CA LYS A 82 -12.42 3.20 5.03
C LYS A 82 -12.22 2.42 3.72
N ILE A 83 -10.96 2.20 3.32
CA ILE A 83 -10.64 1.37 2.14
C ILE A 83 -11.08 -0.06 2.38
N TYR A 84 -10.78 -0.63 3.55
CA TYR A 84 -11.28 -1.95 3.90
C TYR A 84 -12.80 -2.02 3.83
N GLU A 85 -13.52 -1.11 4.49
CA GLU A 85 -14.98 -1.11 4.54
C GLU A 85 -15.58 -1.11 3.12
N LYS A 86 -15.04 -0.26 2.24
CA LYS A 86 -15.43 -0.15 0.82
C LYS A 86 -15.34 -1.50 0.08
N TYR A 87 -14.29 -2.28 0.29
CA TYR A 87 -14.04 -3.52 -0.45
C TYR A 87 -14.51 -4.79 0.29
N SER A 88 -14.80 -4.68 1.58
CA SER A 88 -15.29 -5.78 2.43
C SER A 88 -16.78 -6.09 2.26
N ALA A 89 -17.56 -5.13 1.72
CA ALA A 89 -19.03 -5.20 1.67
C ALA A 89 -19.58 -6.48 1.03
N ASN A 90 -18.85 -7.05 0.08
CA ASN A 90 -19.24 -8.26 -0.66
C ASN A 90 -18.60 -9.56 -0.13
N SER A 91 -17.87 -9.52 0.99
CA SER A 91 -17.23 -10.69 1.58
C SER A 91 -17.65 -10.93 3.02
N LYS A 92 -18.46 -11.96 3.24
CA LYS A 92 -18.88 -12.44 4.58
C LYS A 92 -17.75 -13.00 5.44
N ARG A 93 -16.54 -13.15 4.88
CA ARG A 93 -15.36 -13.70 5.57
C ARG A 93 -14.23 -12.68 5.69
N SER A 94 -14.45 -11.46 5.20
CA SER A 94 -13.42 -10.42 5.25
C SER A 94 -13.05 -10.10 6.69
N ALA A 95 -11.76 -9.87 6.89
CA ALA A 95 -11.19 -9.43 8.15
C ALA A 95 -10.03 -8.48 7.86
N ARG A 96 -9.52 -7.80 8.89
CA ARG A 96 -8.40 -6.88 8.74
C ARG A 96 -7.50 -6.87 9.96
N ALA A 97 -6.23 -6.64 9.70
CA ALA A 97 -5.25 -6.15 10.66
C ALA A 97 -4.74 -4.82 10.12
N ILE A 98 -4.94 -3.72 10.84
CA ILE A 98 -4.55 -2.38 10.41
C ILE A 98 -3.71 -1.75 11.50
N ALA A 99 -2.46 -1.46 11.17
CA ALA A 99 -1.55 -0.64 11.97
C ALA A 99 -0.72 0.23 11.00
N HIS A 100 -0.35 1.43 11.43
CA HIS A 100 0.44 2.37 10.63
C HIS A 100 1.77 1.84 10.06
N HIS A 101 2.31 0.74 10.62
CA HIS A 101 3.55 0.10 10.14
C HIS A 101 3.31 -1.21 9.37
N PHE A 102 2.12 -1.79 9.48
CA PHE A 102 1.77 -3.07 8.85
C PHE A 102 0.26 -3.19 8.70
N MET A 103 -0.21 -3.58 7.52
CA MET A 103 -1.64 -3.87 7.32
C MET A 103 -1.83 -5.14 6.50
N THR A 104 -2.90 -5.88 6.80
CA THR A 104 -3.42 -6.92 5.93
C THR A 104 -4.94 -6.90 5.89
N LEU A 105 -5.49 -6.90 4.67
CA LEU A 105 -6.92 -7.08 4.41
C LEU A 105 -7.13 -8.52 3.95
N TYR A 106 -7.88 -9.31 4.71
CA TYR A 106 -8.07 -10.74 4.48
C TYR A 106 -9.36 -11.03 3.72
N ASP A 107 -9.33 -12.09 2.91
CA ASP A 107 -10.49 -12.72 2.29
C ASP A 107 -11.39 -11.73 1.49
N LEU A 108 -10.79 -10.75 0.82
CA LEU A 108 -11.48 -9.91 -0.17
C LEU A 108 -11.75 -10.71 -1.45
N LYS A 109 -12.72 -10.30 -2.28
CA LYS A 109 -12.83 -10.84 -3.64
C LYS A 109 -11.58 -10.50 -4.43
N ALA A 110 -11.09 -11.40 -5.27
CA ALA A 110 -9.81 -11.21 -5.97
C ALA A 110 -9.74 -9.89 -6.76
N GLU A 111 -10.83 -9.49 -7.42
CA GLU A 111 -10.92 -8.21 -8.14
C GLU A 111 -10.95 -6.98 -7.22
N ASP A 112 -11.56 -7.12 -6.04
CA ASP A 112 -11.67 -6.04 -5.06
C ASP A 112 -10.36 -5.88 -4.28
N ALA A 113 -9.59 -6.96 -4.11
CA ALA A 113 -8.27 -6.91 -3.51
C ALA A 113 -7.27 -6.09 -4.34
N GLU A 114 -7.29 -6.19 -5.68
CA GLU A 114 -6.43 -5.37 -6.54
C GLU A 114 -6.83 -3.89 -6.48
N LYS A 115 -8.12 -3.60 -6.46
CA LYS A 115 -8.62 -2.22 -6.29
C LYS A 115 -8.23 -1.67 -4.92
N ALA A 116 -8.36 -2.48 -3.86
CA ALA A 116 -7.92 -2.10 -2.52
C ALA A 116 -6.42 -1.84 -2.46
N ALA A 117 -5.60 -2.64 -3.15
CA ALA A 117 -4.16 -2.40 -3.26
C ALA A 117 -3.84 -1.07 -3.97
N CYS A 118 -4.52 -0.76 -5.08
CA CYS A 118 -4.40 0.55 -5.73
C CYS A 118 -4.79 1.70 -4.81
N ASP A 119 -5.93 1.60 -4.12
CA ASP A 119 -6.41 2.65 -3.21
C ASP A 119 -5.46 2.82 -2.00
N LEU A 120 -4.91 1.73 -1.46
CA LEU A 120 -3.90 1.78 -0.39
C LEU A 120 -2.61 2.46 -0.87
N PHE A 121 -2.17 2.18 -2.10
CA PHE A 121 -1.01 2.84 -2.70
C PHE A 121 -1.24 4.35 -2.82
N ASP A 122 -2.34 4.75 -3.47
CA ASP A 122 -2.66 6.15 -3.71
C ASP A 122 -2.90 6.90 -2.39
N MET A 123 -3.52 6.26 -1.40
CA MET A 123 -3.71 6.80 -0.05
C MET A 123 -2.36 7.04 0.64
N THR A 124 -1.45 6.07 0.60
CA THR A 124 -0.14 6.16 1.26
C THR A 124 0.68 7.31 0.70
N MET A 125 0.76 7.40 -0.64
CA MET A 125 1.51 8.48 -1.29
C MET A 125 0.81 9.84 -1.08
N GLY A 126 -0.52 9.85 -1.13
CA GLY A 126 -1.35 11.05 -0.94
C GLY A 126 -1.20 11.65 0.45
N ILE A 127 -1.33 10.84 1.51
CA ILE A 127 -1.26 11.35 2.89
C ILE A 127 0.12 11.89 3.24
N ILE A 128 1.20 11.25 2.78
CA ILE A 128 2.57 11.78 2.92
C ILE A 128 2.66 13.15 2.26
N GLN A 129 2.22 13.27 1.00
CA GLN A 129 2.27 14.53 0.26
C GLN A 129 1.42 15.63 0.91
N GLU A 130 0.24 15.30 1.41
CA GLU A 130 -0.64 16.22 2.13
C GLU A 130 0.04 16.81 3.36
N TYR A 131 0.66 15.99 4.21
CA TYR A 131 1.33 16.45 5.42
C TYR A 131 2.58 17.26 5.10
N ARG A 132 3.39 16.83 4.12
CA ARG A 132 4.54 17.62 3.65
C ARG A 132 4.15 18.97 3.09
N ASN A 133 2.99 19.07 2.44
CA ASN A 133 2.49 20.34 1.93
C ASN A 133 1.97 21.27 3.03
N LYS A 134 1.39 20.73 4.11
CA LYS A 134 0.96 21.52 5.28
C LYS A 134 2.15 22.18 5.98
N GLU A 135 3.30 21.49 6.06
CA GLU A 135 4.54 22.03 6.67
C GLU A 135 5.17 23.17 5.88
N ARG A 136 4.93 23.22 4.56
CA ARG A 136 5.48 24.25 3.66
C ARG A 136 4.65 25.54 3.62
N ARG A 137 3.47 25.55 4.24
CA ARG A 137 2.63 26.75 4.31
C ARG A 137 3.13 27.62 5.48
N PRO A 138 3.54 28.87 5.22
CA PRO A 138 4.09 29.78 6.23
C PRO A 138 3.05 30.17 7.29
#